data_AF-X0UJR8-F1
#
_entry.id   AF-X0UJR8-F1
#
_cell.length_a   1.000
_cell.length_b   1.000
_cell.length_c   1.000
_cell.angle_alpha   90.00
_cell.angle_beta   90.00
_cell.angle_gamma   90.00
#
_symmetry.space_group_name_H-M   'P 1'
#
loop_
_entity.id
_entity.type
_entity.pdbx_description
1 polymer ?
#
loop_
_entity_poly.entity_id
_entity_poly.type
_entity_poly.pdbx_seq_one_letter_code
_entity_poly.pdbx_strand_id
1 'polypeptide(L)' 'MTMDVCLTDVGKAWLQDHYPQGIVWEYDVDKPFRLHAWAVDLIELTYLGIPYRIPPDVDGKPTIHALKNSLTYKGDIDN' A
#
# COMPACT_ATOMS: atom_id res chain seq x y z
N MET A 1 3.02 0.28 14.39
CA MET A 1 2.69 1.62 13.84
C MET A 1 1.99 1.35 12.51
N THR A 2 0.70 1.66 12.38
CA THR A 2 -0.02 1.41 11.12
C THR A 2 0.06 2.66 10.26
N MET A 3 0.54 2.52 9.03
CA MET A 3 0.77 3.62 8.08
C MET A 3 -0.20 3.50 6.91
N ASP A 4 -0.70 4.63 6.39
CA ASP A 4 -1.56 4.62 5.22
C ASP A 4 -0.73 4.67 3.91
N VAL A 5 -1.11 3.82 2.96
CA VAL A 5 -0.38 3.62 1.70
C VAL A 5 -1.35 3.51 0.53
N CYS A 6 -0.90 3.90 -0.66
CA CYS A 6 -1.63 3.69 -1.90
C CYS A 6 -0.89 2.68 -2.77
N LEU A 7 -1.65 1.91 -3.54
CA LEU A 7 -1.07 1.04 -4.56
C LEU A 7 -0.56 1.89 -5.73
N THR A 8 0.63 1.56 -6.23
CA THR A 8 1.08 2.03 -7.55
C THR A 8 0.27 1.36 -8.65
N ASP A 9 0.39 1.79 -9.90
CA ASP A 9 -0.32 1.15 -11.01
C ASP A 9 0.07 -0.32 -11.18
N VAL A 10 1.32 -0.67 -10.88
CA VAL A 10 1.79 -2.06 -10.85
C VAL A 10 1.13 -2.83 -9.71
N GLY A 11 1.04 -2.24 -8.52
CA GLY A 11 0.34 -2.86 -7.39
C GLY A 11 -1.16 -3.08 -7.67
N LYS A 12 -1.82 -2.11 -8.32
CA LYS A 12 -3.23 -2.23 -8.72
C LYS A 12 -3.44 -3.36 -9.71
N ALA A 13 -2.61 -3.43 -10.76
CA ALA A 13 -2.69 -4.49 -11.77
C ALA A 13 -2.46 -5.87 -11.13
N TRP A 14 -1.42 -6.01 -10.31
CA TRP A 14 -1.14 -7.27 -9.61
C TRP A 14 -2.31 -7.68 -8.71
N LEU A 15 -2.89 -6.74 -7.95
CA LEU A 15 -4.03 -7.01 -7.09
C LEU A 15 -5.25 -7.49 -7.89
N GLN A 16 -5.54 -6.85 -9.03
CA GLN A 16 -6.65 -7.23 -9.91
C GLN A 16 -6.47 -8.63 -10.49
N ASP A 17 -5.24 -8.99 -10.89
CA ASP A 17 -4.92 -10.29 -11.47
C ASP A 17 -4.96 -11.43 -10.44
N HIS A 18 -4.58 -11.15 -9.18
CA HIS A 18 -4.45 -12.16 -8.11
C HIS A 18 -5.68 -12.27 -7.21
N TYR A 19 -6.52 -11.23 -7.15
CA TYR A 19 -7.80 -11.25 -6.45
C TYR A 19 -8.99 -11.02 -7.40
N PRO A 20 -9.13 -11.83 -8.47
CA PRO A 20 -10.20 -11.64 -9.43
C PRO A 20 -11.55 -12.03 -8.82
N GLN A 21 -12.46 -11.04 -8.81
CA GLN A 21 -13.91 -11.16 -8.64
C GLN A 21 -14.43 -11.41 -7.21
N GLY A 22 -14.84 -10.31 -6.58
CA GLY A 22 -15.60 -10.27 -5.32
C GLY A 22 -15.14 -9.18 -4.36
N ILE A 23 -13.84 -8.85 -4.40
CA ILE A 23 -13.19 -7.94 -3.45
C ILE A 23 -12.76 -6.60 -4.08
N VAL A 24 -12.52 -6.57 -5.40
CA VAL A 24 -12.09 -5.36 -6.13
C VAL A 24 -13.23 -4.35 -6.31
N TRP A 25 -14.50 -4.76 -6.26
CA TRP A 25 -15.65 -3.85 -6.43
C TRP A 25 -15.82 -2.86 -5.28
N GLU A 26 -15.24 -3.14 -4.11
CA GLU A 26 -15.24 -2.21 -2.98
C GLU A 26 -14.01 -1.29 -2.98
N TYR A 27 -12.99 -1.58 -3.79
CA TYR A 27 -11.78 -0.80 -3.85
C TYR A 27 -12.02 0.53 -4.59
N ASP A 28 -12.43 1.52 -3.82
CA ASP A 28 -12.33 2.93 -4.16
C ASP A 28 -10.85 3.32 -4.26
N VAL A 29 -10.40 3.63 -5.48
CA VAL A 29 -9.03 4.03 -5.81
C VAL A 29 -8.59 5.29 -5.07
N ASP A 30 -9.54 6.09 -4.58
CA ASP A 30 -9.27 7.31 -3.83
C ASP A 30 -9.03 7.04 -2.33
N LYS A 31 -9.20 5.79 -1.86
CA LYS A 31 -8.99 5.42 -0.45
C LYS A 31 -7.67 4.64 -0.25
N PRO A 32 -6.91 4.97 0.81
CA PRO A 32 -5.69 4.24 1.12
C PRO A 32 -5.94 2.88 1.77
N PHE A 33 -4.92 2.02 1.67
CA PHE A 33 -4.76 0.81 2.47
C PHE A 33 -4.07 1.15 3.79
N ARG A 34 -4.40 0.39 4.83
CA ARG A 34 -3.66 0.39 6.09
C ARG A 34 -2.55 -0.66 6.04
N LEU A 35 -1.31 -0.23 6.21
CA LEU A 35 -0.14 -1.10 6.30
C LEU A 35 -0.04 -1.71 7.71
N HIS A 36 0.04 -3.04 7.77
CA HIS A 36 0.20 -3.80 9.00
C HIS A 36 1.64 -4.26 9.21
N ALA A 37 2.21 -4.87 8.18
CA ALA A 37 3.55 -5.42 8.20
C ALA A 37 4.21 -5.29 6.83
N TRP A 38 5.53 -5.11 6.85
CA TRP A 38 6.38 -5.10 5.67
C TRP A 38 7.53 -6.07 5.90
N ALA A 39 7.57 -7.13 5.10
CA ALA A 39 8.67 -8.07 5.02
C ALA A 39 9.40 -7.93 3.67
N VAL A 40 10.53 -8.62 3.53
CA VAL A 40 11.35 -8.56 2.31
C VAL A 40 10.62 -9.16 1.10
N ASP A 41 9.72 -10.11 1.34
CA ASP A 41 9.00 -10.89 0.34
C ASP A 41 7.50 -10.57 0.28
N LEU A 42 6.95 -9.92 1.31
CA LEU A 42 5.52 -9.69 1.41
C LEU A 42 5.13 -8.43 2.19
N ILE A 43 4.09 -7.75 1.72
CA ILE A 43 3.42 -6.65 2.42
C ILE A 43 2.02 -7.11 2.84
N GLU A 44 1.69 -6.91 4.12
CA GLU A 44 0.34 -7.13 4.66
C GLU A 44 -0.42 -5.82 4.78
N LEU A 45 -1.55 -5.75 4.08
CA LEU A 45 -2.40 -4.57 3.96
C LEU A 45 -3.83 -4.88 4.37
N THR A 46 -4.58 -3.87 4.79
CA THR A 46 -6.02 -3.97 4.99
C THR A 46 -6.74 -2.82 4.29
N TYR A 47 -7.84 -3.14 3.61
CA TYR A 47 -8.77 -2.16 3.03
C TYR A 47 -10.19 -2.49 3.47
N LEU A 48 -10.88 -1.52 4.09
CA LEU A 48 -12.23 -1.70 4.67
C LEU A 48 -12.38 -2.92 5.60
N GLY A 49 -11.31 -3.34 6.27
CA GLY A 49 -11.31 -4.52 7.15
C GLY A 49 -11.00 -5.85 6.45
N ILE A 50 -10.80 -5.84 5.13
CA ILE A 50 -10.42 -7.00 4.33
C ILE A 50 -8.88 -7.06 4.24
N PRO A 51 -8.24 -8.17 4.61
CA PRO A 51 -6.79 -8.32 4.52
C PRO A 51 -6.33 -8.69 3.11
N TYR A 52 -5.20 -8.13 2.69
CA TYR A 52 -4.53 -8.39 1.42
C TYR A 52 -3.04 -8.64 1.62
N ARG A 53 -2.47 -9.42 0.71
CA ARG A 53 -1.06 -9.76 0.67
C ARG A 53 -0.53 -9.54 -0.73
N ILE A 54 0.49 -8.70 -0.85
CA ILE A 54 1.09 -8.29 -2.14
C ILE A 54 2.62 -8.30 -2.00
N PRO A 55 3.39 -8.68 -3.03
CA PRO A 55 4.84 -8.51 -3.02
C PRO A 55 5.22 -7.02 -2.91
N PRO A 56 6.39 -6.69 -2.34
CA PRO A 56 6.83 -5.30 -2.22
C PRO A 56 7.19 -4.64 -3.56
N ASP A 57 7.62 -5.45 -4.53
CA ASP A 57 7.85 -5.04 -5.90
C ASP A 57 7.42 -6.13 -6.89
N VAL A 58 7.10 -5.72 -8.12
CA VAL A 58 6.83 -6.59 -9.25
C VAL A 58 7.67 -6.06 -10.41
N ASP A 59 8.49 -6.92 -11.00
CA ASP A 59 9.44 -6.58 -12.06
C ASP A 59 10.35 -5.38 -11.70
N GLY A 60 10.79 -5.32 -10.43
CA GLY A 60 11.66 -4.26 -9.92
C GLY A 60 10.94 -2.92 -9.70
N LYS A 61 9.61 -2.87 -9.80
CA LYS A 61 8.80 -1.68 -9.54
C LYS A 61 8.03 -1.83 -8.24
N PRO A 62 8.05 -0.83 -7.34
CA PRO A 62 7.35 -0.91 -6.07
C PRO A 62 5.84 -1.05 -6.27
N THR A 63 5.19 -1.87 -5.46
CA THR A 63 3.73 -2.08 -5.53
C THR A 63 2.94 -1.05 -4.73
N ILE A 64 3.55 -0.42 -3.73
CA ILE A 64 2.92 0.61 -2.90
C ILE A 64 3.80 1.85 -2.73
N HIS A 65 3.19 2.97 -2.37
CA HIS A 65 3.87 4.16 -1.91
C HIS A 65 3.21 4.72 -0.66
N ALA A 66 4.01 5.27 0.25
CA ALA A 66 3.51 5.98 1.41
C ALA A 66 2.69 7.19 0.97
N LEU A 67 1.54 7.41 1.62
CA LEU A 67 0.85 8.69 1.47
C LEU A 67 1.70 9.78 2.12
N LYS A 68 2.04 10.81 1.36
CA LYS A 68 2.62 12.05 1.89
C LYS A 68 1.55 12.84 2.65
N ASN A 69 1.06 12.33 3.78
CA ASN A 69 0.41 13.20 4.75
C ASN A 69 1.49 14.01 5.45
N SER A 70 1.74 15.20 4.89
CA SER A 70 2.18 16.45 5.54
C SER A 70 2.78 16.36 6.95
N LEU A 71 3.81 15.56 7.14
CA LEU A 71 4.87 15.89 8.07
C LEU A 71 6.00 16.41 7.20
N THR A 72 5.90 17.70 6.88
CA THR A 72 7.09 18.55 6.90
C THR A 72 7.69 18.34 8.29
N TYR A 73 8.58 17.36 8.45
CA TYR A 73 9.45 17.32 9.60
C TYR A 73 10.42 18.48 9.39
N LYS A 74 10.02 19.65 9.87
CA LYS A 74 10.88 20.81 10.03
C LYS A 74 11.35 20.77 11.48
N GLY A 75 12.59 20.36 11.67
CA GLY A 75 13.24 20.06 12.95
C GLY A 75 14.01 18.76 12.72
N ASP A 76 15.33 18.68 12.65
CA ASP A 76 16.35 19.58 13.14
C ASP A 76 17.49 19.58 12.11
N ILE A 77 17.64 20.71 11.43
CA ILE A 77 18.99 21.24 11.17
C ILE A 77 19.27 22.08 12.43
N ASP A 78 20.46 21.90 12.98
CA ASP A 78 21.04 22.56 14.18
C ASP A 78 20.93 21.75 15.50
N ASN A 79 21.88 20.82 15.72
CA ASN A 79 23.11 21.08 16.51
C ASN A 79 23.97 19.79 16.61
#